data_AF-A0A174RCL3-F1
#
_entry.id   AF-A0A174RCL3-F1
#
_cell.length_a   1.000
_cell.length_b   1.000
_cell.length_c   1.000
_cell.angle_alpha   90.00
_cell.angle_beta   90.00
_cell.angle_gamma   90.00
#
_symmetry.space_group_name_H-M   'P 1'
#
loop_
_entity.id
_entity.type
_entity.pdbx_description
1 polymer ?
#
loop_
_entity_poly.entity_id
_entity_poly.type
_entity_poly.pdbx_seq_one_letter_code
_entity_poly.pdbx_strand_id
1 'polypeptide(L)' 'MFDWYDQIKMYYDLGIYGADQVQVFVDAGWIRQEQGAKITGR' A
#
# COMPACT_ATOMS: atom_id res chain seq x y z
N MET A 1 -2.96 15.22 -2.36
CA MET A 1 -2.44 13.89 -2.00
C MET A 1 -2.99 12.94 -3.06
N PHE A 2 -2.13 12.35 -3.87
CA PHE A 2 -2.56 11.36 -4.87
C PHE A 2 -2.91 10.08 -4.10
N ASP A 3 -4.11 9.54 -4.28
CA ASP A 3 -4.50 8.27 -3.67
C ASP A 3 -4.06 7.12 -4.60
N TRP A 4 -2.98 6.45 -4.24
CA TRP A 4 -2.38 5.36 -5.04
C TRP A 4 -2.89 3.97 -4.64
N TYR A 5 -3.98 3.90 -3.86
CA TYR A 5 -4.45 2.66 -3.27
C TYR A 5 -4.63 1.52 -4.28
N ASP A 6 -5.38 1.74 -5.36
CA ASP A 6 -5.70 0.68 -6.32
C ASP A 6 -4.45 0.11 -6.99
N GLN A 7 -3.49 0.98 -7.33
CA GLN A 7 -2.26 0.56 -8.01
C GLN A 7 -1.31 -0.18 -7.07
N ILE A 8 -1.14 0.31 -5.84
CA ILE A 8 -0.31 -0.38 -4.83
C ILE A 8 -0.95 -1.72 -4.45
N LYS A 9 -2.29 -1.76 -4.30
CA LYS A 9 -3.02 -2.99 -4.03
C LYS A 9 -2.81 -4.02 -5.15
N MET A 10 -2.97 -3.61 -6.40
CA MET A 10 -2.74 -4.50 -7.55
C MET A 10 -1.32 -5.09 -7.52
N TYR A 11 -0.29 -4.28 -7.26
CA TYR A 11 1.09 -4.76 -7.19
C TYR A 11 1.37 -5.65 -5.98
N TYR A 12 0.71 -5.41 -4.85
CA TYR A 12 0.76 -6.31 -3.70
C TYR A 12 0.09 -7.65 -4.02
N ASP A 13 -1.10 -7.63 -4.61
CA ASP A 13 -1.84 -8.85 -5.00
C ASP A 13 -1.08 -9.67 -6.05
N LEU A 14 -0.26 -9.02 -6.88
CA LEU A 14 0.65 -9.66 -7.84
C LEU A 14 1.95 -10.18 -7.20
N GLY A 15 2.18 -9.95 -5.91
CA GLY A 15 3.40 -10.34 -5.19
C GLY A 15 4.64 -9.51 -5.54
N ILE A 16 4.47 -8.37 -6.23
CA ILE A 16 5.56 -7.44 -6.57
C ILE A 16 5.96 -6.64 -5.34
N TYR A 17 4.98 -6.28 -4.51
CA TYR A 17 5.21 -5.64 -3.23
C TYR A 17 4.89 -6.58 -2.07
N GLY A 18 5.74 -6.57 -1.06
CA GLY A 18 5.46 -7.11 0.26
C GLY A 18 4.99 -6.03 1.22
N ALA A 19 4.71 -6.42 2.46
CA ALA A 19 4.20 -5.51 3.50
C ALA A 19 5.16 -4.35 3.79
N ASP A 20 6.47 -4.59 3.72
CA ASP A 20 7.48 -3.55 3.98
C ASP A 20 7.46 -2.46 2.89
N GLN A 21 7.27 -2.82 1.61
CA GLN A 21 7.09 -1.84 0.54
C GLN A 21 5.78 -1.08 0.70
N VAL A 22 4.69 -1.74 1.11
CA VAL A 22 3.41 -1.06 1.40
C VAL A 22 3.58 -0.01 2.50
N GLN A 23 4.38 -0.29 3.54
CA GLN A 23 4.66 0.67 4.61
C GLN A 23 5.40 1.91 4.09
N VAL A 24 6.34 1.77 3.16
CA VAL A 24 7.03 2.92 2.54
C VAL A 24 6.03 3.88 1.87
N PHE A 25 4.99 3.36 1.21
CA PHE A 25 3.96 4.20 0.59
C PHE A 25 3.06 4.90 1.62
N VAL A 26 2.83 4.28 2.78
CA VAL A 26 2.15 4.93 3.92
C VAL A 26 3.01 6.07 4.46
N ASP A 27 4.29 5.81 4.71
CA ASP A 27 5.24 6.79 5.27
C ASP A 27 5.48 7.97 4.32
N ALA A 28 5.47 7.71 3.00
CA ALA A 28 5.57 8.73 1.97
C ALA A 28 4.27 9.54 1.77
N GLY A 29 3.16 9.13 2.41
CA GLY A 29 1.85 9.77 2.25
C GLY A 29 1.22 9.57 0.86
N TRP A 30 1.52 8.45 0.20
CA TRP A 30 0.90 8.08 -1.07
C TRP A 30 -0.43 7.34 -0.85
N ILE A 31 -0.54 6.68 0.30
CA ILE A 31 -1.77 6.09 0.82
C ILE A 31 -1.85 6.36 2.32
N ARG A 32 -3.04 6.21 2.90
CA ARG A 32 -3.26 6.35 4.33
C ARG A 32 -2.87 5.08 5.08
N GLN A 33 -2.69 5.20 6.40
CA GLN A 33 -2.43 4.06 7.26
C GLN A 33 -3.54 3.01 7.19
N GLU A 34 -4.82 3.42 7.16
CA GLU A 34 -5.97 2.50 7.00
C GLU A 34 -5.95 1.72 5.68
N GLN A 35 -5.37 2.32 4.63
CA GLN A 35 -5.27 1.72 3.30
C GLN A 35 -4.13 0.68 3.26
N GLY A 36 -2.97 1.00 3.86
CA GLY A 36 -1.87 0.05 3.99
C GLY A 36 -2.25 -1.19 4.83
N ALA A 37 -3.00 -0.99 5.92
CA ALA A 37 -3.55 -2.07 6.75
C ALA A 37 -4.48 -3.00 5.93
N LYS A 38 -5.41 -2.42 5.15
CA LYS A 38 -6.30 -3.18 4.26
C LYS A 38 -5.56 -3.98 3.19
N ILE A 39 -4.51 -3.43 2.60
CA ILE A 39 -3.70 -4.13 1.58
C ILE A 39 -2.99 -5.33 2.21
N THR A 40 -2.38 -5.15 3.38
CA THR A 40 -1.55 -6.18 4.02
C THR A 40 -2.33 -7.19 4.87
N GLY A 41 -3.62 -6.96 5.12
CA GLY A 41 -4.47 -7.82 5.94
C GLY A 41 -4.15 -7.74 7.44
N ARG A 42 -3.67 -6.58 7.90
CA ARG A 42 -3.33 -6.29 9.30
C ARG A 42 -4.31 -5.34 9.95
#